data_AF-A0A0M0K4Q5-F1
#
_entry.id   AF-A0A0M0K4Q5-F1
#
_cell.length_a   1.000
_cell.length_b   1.000
_cell.length_c   1.000
_cell.angle_alpha   90.00
_cell.angle_beta   90.00
_cell.angle_gamma   90.00
#
_symmetry.space_group_name_H-M   'P 1'
#
loop_
_entity.id
_entity.type
_entity.pdbx_description
1 polymer ?
#
loop_
_entity_poly.entity_id
_entity_poly.type
_entity_poly.pdbx_seq_one_letter_code
_entity_poly.pdbx_strand_id
1 'polypeptide(L)'
;MPKKDSLIMCKCKDNIQVLVGPAPDNEFIFFQCRQGPWLPTLRLLHQYPDILPKFRVDRGAIRFVLSGANIMAPGLTSPGGHMDPVPAESLVGIFAEGKEHALAIGVTTMSSEQIAADNKGIAVENTHWLKDGMWTLRSLAP
;
A
#
# COMPACT_ATOMS: atom_id res chain seq x y z
N MET A 1 -17.97 2.24 8.89
CA MET A 1 -18.32 0.82 9.08
C MET A 1 -19.71 0.71 9.68
N PRO A 2 -20.66 -0.01 9.06
CA PRO A 2 -21.99 -0.23 9.62
C PRO A 2 -21.89 -0.97 10.95
N LYS A 3 -22.63 -0.53 11.97
CA LYS A 3 -22.56 -1.09 13.34
C LYS A 3 -23.18 -2.50 13.47
N LYS A 4 -23.83 -3.02 12.43
CA LYS A 4 -24.76 -4.16 12.52
C LYS A 4 -24.27 -5.42 11.80
N ASP A 5 -23.18 -5.33 11.05
CA ASP A 5 -22.70 -6.44 10.23
C ASP A 5 -21.43 -7.06 10.84
N SER A 6 -21.38 -8.40 10.89
CA SER A 6 -20.25 -9.13 11.46
C SER A 6 -19.05 -9.11 10.51
N LEU A 7 -17.92 -8.57 10.98
CA LEU A 7 -16.64 -8.70 10.30
C LEU A 7 -16.05 -10.09 10.54
N ILE A 8 -15.41 -10.66 9.51
CA ILE A 8 -14.76 -11.97 9.60
C ILE A 8 -13.25 -11.77 9.60
N MET A 9 -12.55 -12.42 10.52
CA MET A 9 -11.08 -12.44 10.56
C MET A 9 -10.56 -13.73 9.95
N CYS A 10 -9.91 -13.65 8.80
CA CYS A 10 -9.25 -14.79 8.16
C CYS A 10 -7.79 -14.87 8.59
N LYS A 11 -7.33 -16.05 9.02
CA LYS A 11 -5.91 -16.33 9.29
C LYS A 11 -5.31 -17.09 8.12
N CYS A 12 -4.25 -16.54 7.56
CA CYS A 12 -3.51 -17.10 6.44
C CYS A 12 -2.16 -17.67 6.91
N LYS A 13 -1.44 -18.31 5.99
CA LYS A 13 -0.05 -18.73 6.22
C LYS A 13 0.83 -17.51 6.52
N ASP A 14 2.00 -17.75 7.11
CA ASP A 14 3.01 -16.73 7.43
C ASP A 14 2.55 -15.66 8.45
N ASN A 15 1.54 -15.99 9.26
CA ASN A 15 0.93 -15.09 10.25
C ASN A 15 0.29 -13.84 9.63
N ILE A 16 -0.26 -13.98 8.42
CA ILE A 16 -1.08 -12.93 7.82
C ILE A 16 -2.52 -13.05 8.34
N GLN A 17 -3.09 -11.93 8.77
CA GLN A 17 -4.49 -11.82 9.15
C GLN A 17 -5.18 -10.86 8.19
N VAL A 18 -6.38 -11.22 7.73
CA VAL A 18 -7.17 -10.39 6.81
C VAL A 18 -8.54 -10.14 7.42
N LEU A 19 -8.90 -8.88 7.53
CA LEU A 19 -10.22 -8.43 7.94
C LEU A 19 -11.13 -8.37 6.71
N VAL A 20 -12.18 -9.18 6.74
CA VAL A 20 -13.13 -9.37 5.65
C VAL A 20 -14.44 -8.67 5.99
N GLY A 21 -14.97 -7.94 5.01
CA GLY A 21 -16.28 -7.31 5.07
C GLY A 21 -17.41 -8.32 5.18
N PRO A 22 -18.62 -7.84 5.50
CA PRO A 22 -19.77 -8.72 5.67
C PRO A 22 -20.22 -9.36 4.34
N ALA A 23 -20.92 -10.47 4.47
CA ALA A 23 -21.62 -11.11 3.36
C ALA A 23 -22.70 -10.17 2.78
N PRO A 24 -23.01 -10.26 1.47
CA PRO A 24 -22.52 -11.25 0.52
C PRO A 24 -21.18 -10.91 -0.15
N ASP A 25 -20.67 -9.68 0.01
CA ASP A 25 -19.53 -9.21 -0.79
C ASP A 25 -18.19 -9.82 -0.35
N ASN A 26 -18.04 -10.12 0.95
CA ASN A 26 -16.85 -10.75 1.54
C ASN A 26 -15.53 -10.10 1.09
N GLU A 27 -15.52 -8.76 0.94
CA GLU A 27 -14.36 -8.03 0.43
C GLU A 27 -13.23 -7.99 1.45
N PHE A 28 -11.98 -8.02 0.97
CA PHE A 28 -10.82 -7.80 1.83
C PHE A 28 -10.65 -6.31 2.11
N ILE A 29 -10.72 -5.93 3.38
CA ILE A 29 -10.72 -4.53 3.81
C ILE A 29 -9.32 -4.15 4.33
N PHE A 30 -8.84 -4.85 5.35
CA PHE A 30 -7.52 -4.63 5.93
C PHE A 30 -6.76 -5.94 6.06
N PHE A 31 -5.43 -5.88 6.10
CA PHE A 31 -4.58 -7.01 6.41
C PHE A 31 -3.47 -6.61 7.38
N GLN A 32 -2.95 -7.58 8.10
CA GLN A 32 -1.86 -7.43 9.05
C GLN A 32 -0.88 -8.58 8.84
N CYS A 33 0.40 -8.28 8.75
CA CYS A 33 1.45 -9.30 8.78
C CYS A 33 2.03 -9.38 10.20
N ARG A 34 1.98 -10.57 10.83
CA ARG A 34 2.41 -10.81 12.21
C ARG A 34 1.71 -9.84 13.18
N GLN A 35 2.49 -9.02 13.89
CA GLN A 35 2.03 -7.98 14.83
C GLN A 35 2.30 -6.57 14.29
N GLY A 36 2.47 -6.43 12.97
CA GLY A 36 2.66 -5.14 12.32
C GLY A 36 1.40 -4.26 12.34
N PRO A 37 1.44 -3.07 11.75
CA PRO A 37 0.25 -2.24 11.62
C PRO A 37 -0.80 -2.89 10.72
N TRP A 38 -2.07 -2.48 10.87
CA TRP A 38 -3.11 -2.80 9.90
C TRP A 38 -2.91 -1.98 8.63
N LEU A 39 -2.84 -2.66 7.50
CA LEU A 39 -2.73 -2.06 6.18
C LEU A 39 -4.07 -2.16 5.44
N PRO A 40 -4.55 -1.08 4.81
CA PRO A 40 -5.71 -1.18 3.94
C PRO A 40 -5.36 -2.01 2.69
N THR A 41 -6.34 -2.65 2.06
CA THR A 41 -6.13 -3.21 0.72
C THR A 41 -6.05 -2.09 -0.33
N LEU A 42 -5.44 -2.38 -1.48
CA LEU A 42 -5.41 -1.41 -2.59
C LEU A 42 -6.81 -1.03 -3.07
N ARG A 43 -7.76 -1.96 -3.03
CA ARG A 43 -9.16 -1.68 -3.39
C ARG A 43 -9.79 -0.66 -2.44
N LEU A 44 -9.54 -0.81 -1.13
CA LEU A 44 -10.01 0.16 -0.15
C LEU A 44 -9.34 1.53 -0.36
N LEU A 45 -8.03 1.54 -0.61
CA LEU A 45 -7.31 2.78 -0.91
C LEU A 45 -7.80 3.44 -2.20
N HIS A 46 -8.21 2.68 -3.22
CA HIS A 46 -8.79 3.24 -4.44
C HIS A 46 -10.15 3.90 -4.19
N GLN A 47 -10.96 3.35 -3.27
CA GLN A 47 -12.23 3.94 -2.86
C GLN A 47 -12.04 5.18 -1.99
N TYR A 48 -11.01 5.20 -1.15
CA TYR A 48 -10.70 6.29 -0.24
C TYR A 48 -9.22 6.71 -0.36
N PRO A 49 -8.82 7.44 -1.43
CA PRO A 49 -7.41 7.72 -1.72
C PRO A 49 -6.68 8.56 -0.67
N ASP A 50 -7.41 9.25 0.20
CA ASP A 50 -6.87 10.17 1.21
C ASP A 50 -6.68 9.52 2.59
N ILE A 51 -6.94 8.20 2.74
CA ILE A 51 -6.69 7.49 4.01
C ILE A 51 -5.20 7.27 4.28
N LEU A 52 -4.35 7.38 3.25
CA LEU A 52 -2.90 7.30 3.36
C LEU A 52 -2.23 8.51 2.68
N PRO A 53 -1.10 8.99 3.22
CA PRO A 53 -0.21 9.92 2.52
C PRO A 53 0.24 9.36 1.17
N LYS A 54 0.44 10.24 0.19
CA LYS A 54 0.67 9.90 -1.21
C LYS A 54 2.12 10.13 -1.61
N PHE A 55 2.75 9.06 -2.07
CA PHE A 55 4.09 9.08 -2.65
C PHE A 55 3.96 8.78 -4.14
N ARG A 56 4.39 9.68 -5.00
CA ARG A 56 4.34 9.52 -6.46
C ARG A 56 5.71 9.16 -6.99
N VAL A 57 5.80 8.04 -7.69
CA VAL A 57 7.01 7.64 -8.42
C VAL A 57 6.96 8.11 -9.87
N ASP A 58 8.13 8.22 -10.49
CA ASP A 58 8.23 8.42 -11.94
C ASP A 58 7.69 7.24 -12.76
N ARG A 59 7.56 7.47 -14.06
CA ARG A 59 7.09 6.46 -15.01
C ARG A 59 8.03 5.25 -15.13
N GLY A 60 9.33 5.44 -14.92
CA GLY A 60 10.33 4.38 -15.03
C GLY A 60 10.22 3.34 -13.92
N ALA A 61 9.77 3.76 -12.74
CA ALA A 61 9.56 2.91 -11.57
C ALA A 61 8.31 2.01 -11.68
N ILE A 62 7.29 2.39 -12.47
CA ILE A 62 5.98 1.71 -12.53
C ILE A 62 6.10 0.19 -12.69
N ARG A 63 6.88 -0.27 -13.67
CA ARG A 63 7.02 -1.70 -13.96
C ARG A 63 7.60 -2.50 -12.78
N PHE A 64 8.49 -1.87 -12.02
CA PHE A 64 9.18 -2.50 -10.89
C PHE A 64 8.26 -2.56 -9.68
N VAL A 65 7.51 -1.49 -9.40
CA VAL A 65 6.50 -1.47 -8.34
C VAL A 65 5.44 -2.54 -8.57
N LEU A 66 4.96 -2.68 -9.81
CA LEU A 66 4.00 -3.74 -10.20
C LEU A 66 4.58 -5.15 -10.13
N SER A 67 5.89 -5.29 -9.98
CA SER A 67 6.58 -6.57 -9.79
C SER A 67 6.92 -6.84 -8.31
N GLY A 68 6.46 -5.99 -7.38
CA GLY A 68 6.72 -6.12 -5.95
C GLY A 68 8.07 -5.57 -5.49
N ALA A 69 8.77 -4.81 -6.32
CA ALA A 69 10.03 -4.19 -5.90
C ALA A 69 9.79 -3.06 -4.88
N ASN A 70 10.79 -2.86 -4.00
CA ASN A 70 10.83 -1.71 -3.11
C ASN A 70 10.99 -0.39 -3.88
N ILE A 71 10.55 0.70 -3.26
CA ILE A 71 10.64 2.03 -3.85
C ILE A 71 11.96 2.63 -3.39
N MET A 72 12.81 2.97 -4.36
CA MET A 72 14.10 3.60 -4.12
C MET A 72 13.96 5.12 -4.08
N ALA A 73 14.75 5.79 -3.24
CA ALA A 73 14.71 7.25 -3.08
C ALA A 73 14.78 8.03 -4.42
N PRO A 74 15.65 7.68 -5.40
CA PRO A 74 15.70 8.37 -6.69
C PRO A 74 14.39 8.35 -7.50
N GLY A 75 13.55 7.33 -7.29
CA GLY A 75 12.26 7.25 -7.98
C GLY A 75 11.22 8.25 -7.46
N LEU A 76 11.44 8.81 -6.26
CA LEU A 76 10.54 9.75 -5.57
C LEU A 76 11.03 11.21 -5.64
N THR A 77 12.32 11.42 -5.89
CA THR A 77 12.98 12.74 -5.96
C THR A 77 13.18 13.23 -7.40
N SER A 78 12.77 12.44 -8.39
CA SER A 78 12.79 12.82 -9.81
C SER A 78 11.79 13.97 -10.09
N PRO A 79 11.87 14.64 -11.26
CA PRO A 79 10.93 15.72 -11.60
C PRO A 79 9.44 15.29 -11.61
N GLY A 80 9.18 14.00 -11.88
CA GLY A 80 7.85 13.39 -11.80
C GLY A 80 7.52 12.83 -10.41
N GLY A 81 8.45 12.88 -9.47
CA GLY A 81 8.27 12.44 -8.09
C GLY A 81 7.42 13.40 -7.26
N HIS A 82 6.85 12.91 -6.17
CA HIS A 82 6.21 13.72 -5.12
C HIS A 82 6.15 12.90 -3.84
N MET A 83 6.27 13.54 -2.69
CA MET A 83 6.13 12.89 -1.39
C MET A 83 5.37 13.81 -0.44
N ASP A 84 4.31 13.31 0.16
CA ASP A 84 3.72 13.96 1.34
C ASP A 84 4.72 13.90 2.52
N PRO A 85 4.73 14.88 3.42
CA PRO A 85 5.64 14.89 4.57
C PRO A 85 5.21 13.85 5.62
N VAL A 86 6.06 12.84 5.85
CA VAL A 86 5.83 11.79 6.86
C VAL A 86 7.15 11.40 7.56
N PRO A 87 7.08 10.94 8.83
CA PRO A 87 8.25 10.34 9.48
C PRO A 87 8.58 8.96 8.88
N ALA A 88 9.72 8.40 9.29
CA ALA A 88 10.01 6.99 9.05
C ALA A 88 8.93 6.09 9.66
N GLU A 89 8.82 4.85 9.18
CA GLU A 89 7.86 3.84 9.63
C GLU A 89 6.39 4.22 9.39
N SER A 90 6.13 5.09 8.42
CA SER A 90 4.77 5.53 8.06
C SER A 90 4.19 4.70 6.92
N LEU A 91 2.90 4.38 6.99
CA LEU A 91 2.16 3.78 5.87
C LEU A 91 1.90 4.83 4.78
N VAL A 92 2.22 4.48 3.54
CA VAL A 92 2.04 5.37 2.39
C VAL A 92 1.44 4.64 1.20
N GLY A 93 0.63 5.36 0.41
CA GLY A 93 0.16 4.91 -0.89
C GLY A 93 1.14 5.30 -1.99
N ILE A 94 1.50 4.35 -2.85
CA ILE A 94 2.43 4.56 -3.97
C ILE A 94 1.63 4.80 -5.24
N PHE A 95 1.67 6.02 -5.75
CA PHE A 95 1.06 6.47 -6.99
C PHE A 95 2.13 6.61 -8.08
N ALA A 96 1.72 6.80 -9.31
CA ALA A 96 2.64 7.08 -10.41
C ALA A 96 2.20 8.26 -11.25
N GLU A 97 3.17 8.89 -11.89
CA GLU A 97 2.91 9.98 -12.82
C GLU A 97 1.92 9.56 -13.92
N GLY A 98 0.83 10.32 -14.05
CA GLY A 98 -0.24 10.04 -15.02
C GLY A 98 -1.16 8.87 -14.64
N LYS A 99 -1.15 8.42 -13.38
CA LYS A 99 -2.08 7.41 -12.85
C LYS A 99 -2.85 7.99 -11.67
N GLU A 100 -4.17 7.78 -11.68
CA GLU A 100 -5.08 8.22 -10.62
C GLU A 100 -5.02 7.29 -9.41
N HIS A 101 -4.98 5.99 -9.65
CA HIS A 101 -5.03 4.97 -8.61
C HIS A 101 -3.63 4.59 -8.11
N ALA A 102 -3.54 4.24 -6.82
CA ALA A 102 -2.33 3.70 -6.22
C ALA A 102 -1.93 2.36 -6.88
N LEU A 103 -0.64 2.20 -7.11
CA LEU A 103 -0.01 0.98 -7.63
C LEU A 103 0.39 0.02 -6.52
N ALA A 104 0.73 0.56 -5.35
CA ALA A 104 1.16 -0.19 -4.19
C ALA A 104 0.88 0.55 -2.89
N ILE A 105 1.05 -0.16 -1.80
CA ILE A 105 1.09 0.33 -0.42
C ILE A 105 2.43 -0.12 0.15
N GLY A 106 3.04 0.75 0.96
CA GLY A 106 4.30 0.43 1.59
C GLY A 106 4.50 1.15 2.91
N VAL A 107 5.61 0.83 3.56
CA VAL A 107 6.06 1.45 4.82
C VAL A 107 7.35 2.20 4.55
N THR A 108 7.42 3.47 4.95
CA THR A 108 8.65 4.26 4.78
C THR A 108 9.76 3.74 5.69
N THR A 109 10.98 3.68 5.18
CA THR A 109 12.18 3.28 5.94
C THR A 109 12.92 4.49 6.53
N MET A 110 12.60 5.68 6.05
CA MET A 110 13.19 6.98 6.38
C MET A 110 12.14 8.08 6.16
N SER A 111 12.33 9.27 6.75
CA SER A 111 11.38 10.37 6.60
C SER A 111 11.39 10.96 5.19
N SER A 112 10.31 11.64 4.78
CA SER A 112 10.26 12.33 3.47
C SER A 112 11.40 13.34 3.30
N GLU A 113 11.78 14.02 4.38
CA GLU A 113 12.90 14.97 4.42
C GLU A 113 14.23 14.26 4.15
N GLN A 114 14.45 13.11 4.78
CA GLN A 114 15.67 12.33 4.60
C GLN A 114 15.74 11.72 3.20
N ILE A 115 14.61 11.26 2.64
CA ILE A 115 14.54 10.75 1.26
C ILE A 115 14.97 11.85 0.28
N ALA A 116 14.45 13.07 0.48
CA ALA A 116 14.78 14.21 -0.36
C ALA A 116 16.24 14.66 -0.22
N ALA A 117 16.80 14.61 0.98
CA ALA A 117 18.17 15.03 1.26
C ALA A 117 19.21 14.01 0.78
N ASP A 118 19.05 12.74 1.13
CA ASP A 118 20.05 11.69 0.88
C ASP A 118 19.95 11.14 -0.55
N ASN A 119 18.73 11.12 -1.11
CA ASN A 119 18.42 10.61 -2.44
C ASN A 119 19.03 9.22 -2.74
N LYS A 120 19.11 8.36 -1.73
CA LYS A 120 19.78 7.06 -1.82
C LYS A 120 19.09 6.03 -0.94
N GLY A 121 19.15 4.77 -1.39
CA GLY A 121 18.65 3.63 -0.63
C GLY A 121 17.17 3.33 -0.86
N ILE A 122 16.68 2.35 -0.11
CA ILE A 122 15.26 1.98 -0.08
C ILE A 122 14.55 3.07 0.71
N ALA A 123 13.58 3.74 0.10
CA ALA A 123 12.76 4.77 0.73
C ALA A 123 11.45 4.21 1.29
N VAL A 124 10.86 3.22 0.59
CA VAL A 124 9.64 2.54 1.01
C VAL A 124 9.78 1.04 0.74
N GLU A 125 9.52 0.24 1.77
CA GLU A 125 9.33 -1.20 1.63
C GLU A 125 7.93 -1.49 1.08
N ASN A 126 7.86 -2.23 -0.03
CA ASN A 126 6.61 -2.54 -0.70
C ASN A 126 5.91 -3.71 0.00
N THR A 127 4.66 -3.53 0.43
CA THR A 127 3.92 -4.53 1.21
C THR A 127 2.77 -5.15 0.45
N HIS A 128 2.09 -4.39 -0.40
CA HIS A 128 0.95 -4.84 -1.21
C HIS A 128 0.90 -4.05 -2.51
N TRP A 129 0.84 -4.73 -3.66
CA TRP A 129 0.85 -4.08 -4.97
C TRP A 129 -0.17 -4.66 -5.94
N LEU A 130 -0.48 -3.90 -6.98
CA LEU A 130 -1.41 -4.36 -8.02
C LEU A 130 -0.88 -5.63 -8.68
N LYS A 131 -1.78 -6.61 -8.86
CA LYS A 131 -1.51 -7.95 -9.42
C LYS A 131 -0.76 -8.91 -8.49
N ASP A 132 -0.55 -8.56 -7.22
CA ASP A 132 -0.11 -9.55 -6.24
C ASP A 132 -1.22 -10.56 -5.89
N GLY A 133 -0.91 -11.51 -5.01
CA GLY A 133 -1.86 -12.54 -4.60
C GLY A 133 -3.12 -11.97 -3.95
N MET A 134 -2.99 -10.94 -3.11
CA MET A 134 -4.11 -10.33 -2.41
C MET A 134 -4.98 -9.49 -3.36
N TRP A 135 -4.39 -8.82 -4.34
CA TRP A 135 -5.14 -8.10 -5.36
C TRP A 135 -5.96 -9.04 -6.25
N THR A 136 -5.34 -10.18 -6.60
CA THR A 136 -5.93 -11.21 -7.46
C THR A 136 -7.08 -11.93 -6.77
N LEU A 137 -6.93 -12.23 -5.48
CA LEU A 137 -7.99 -12.75 -4.64
C LEU A 137 -8.94 -11.61 -4.26
N ARG A 138 -10.03 -11.43 -5.02
CA ARG A 138 -10.93 -10.28 -4.87
C ARG A 138 -11.75 -10.32 -3.56
N SER A 139 -12.17 -11.49 -3.14
CA SER A 139 -13.01 -11.72 -1.97
C SER A 139 -12.80 -13.14 -1.45
N LEU A 140 -13.25 -13.40 -0.22
CA LEU A 140 -13.38 -14.77 0.25
C LEU A 140 -14.52 -15.44 -0.52
N ALA A 141 -14.26 -16.62 -1.10
CA ALA A 141 -15.30 -17.40 -1.76
C ALA A 141 -16.46 -17.65 -0.77
N PRO A 142 -17.72 -17.59 -1.25
CA PRO A 142 -18.89 -17.89 -0.42
C PRO A 142 -18.89 -19.33 0.10
#